data_AF-A0A840QZA9-F1
#
_entry.id   AF-A0A840QZA9-F1
#
_cell.length_a   1.000
_cell.length_b   1.000
_cell.length_c   1.000
_cell.angle_alpha   90.00
_cell.angle_beta   90.00
_cell.angle_gamma   90.00
#
_symmetry.space_group_name_H-M   'P 1'
#
loop_
_entity.id
_entity.type
_entity.pdbx_description
1 polymer ?
#
loop_
_entity_poly.entity_id
_entity_poly.type
_entity_poly.pdbx_seq_one_letter_code
_entity_poly.pdbx_strand_id
1 'polypeptide(L)'
;MATIFVIQNQHGHYLGKQQQWLDGRDKRLLFRTTHSDEVANVIFEQSSKDIHLRAQALACELDDNNQPIVKPGPPILSDTPSLFDDETTATADDTAPPASDDDISDT
;
A
#
# COMPACT_ATOMS: atom_id res chain seq x y z
N MET A 1 -3.32 26.59 1.05
CA MET A 1 -3.73 25.24 1.50
C MET A 1 -3.10 24.21 0.58
N ALA A 2 -2.71 23.05 1.11
CA ALA A 2 -2.26 21.91 0.30
C ALA A 2 -3.42 20.92 0.18
N THR A 3 -4.06 20.88 -0.98
CA THR A 3 -5.11 19.90 -1.27
C THR A 3 -4.46 18.54 -1.48
N ILE A 4 -4.89 17.53 -0.71
CA ILE A 4 -4.45 16.15 -0.89
C ILE A 4 -5.59 15.32 -1.46
N PHE A 5 -5.27 14.42 -2.38
CA PHE A 5 -6.21 13.51 -2.99
C PHE A 5 -6.15 12.17 -2.28
N VAL A 6 -7.33 11.64 -1.98
CA VAL A 6 -7.55 10.24 -1.60
C VAL A 6 -8.44 9.58 -2.64
N ILE A 7 -8.46 8.26 -2.68
CA ILE A 7 -9.33 7.50 -3.61
C ILE A 7 -10.47 6.88 -2.80
N GLN A 8 -11.70 7.06 -3.27
CA GLN A 8 -12.91 6.48 -2.68
C GLN A 8 -13.67 5.66 -3.73
N ASN A 9 -14.31 4.57 -3.33
CA ASN A 9 -15.20 3.80 -4.22
C ASN A 9 -16.69 4.16 -4.04
N GLN A 10 -17.51 3.62 -4.94
CA GLN A 10 -18.99 3.72 -4.93
C GLN A 10 -19.69 3.26 -3.64
N HIS A 11 -19.01 2.53 -2.75
CA HIS A 11 -19.54 2.09 -1.45
C HIS A 11 -19.14 3.03 -0.29
N GLY A 12 -18.35 4.06 -0.57
CA GLY A 12 -17.84 5.00 0.43
C GLY A 12 -16.55 4.56 1.12
N HIS A 13 -15.97 3.42 0.74
CA HIS A 13 -14.69 2.93 1.25
C HIS A 13 -13.51 3.65 0.55
N TYR A 14 -12.40 3.78 1.26
CA TYR A 14 -11.19 4.46 0.80
C TYR A 14 -10.06 3.49 0.48
N LEU A 15 -9.19 3.84 -0.46
CA LEU A 15 -8.04 3.01 -0.82
C LEU A 15 -6.91 3.17 0.20
N GLY A 16 -6.34 2.05 0.65
CA GLY A 16 -5.15 1.98 1.48
C GLY A 16 -3.85 2.03 0.67
N LYS A 17 -2.73 2.32 1.34
CA LYS A 17 -1.39 2.34 0.73
C LYS A 17 -0.97 0.99 0.13
N GLN A 18 -1.49 -0.13 0.66
CA GLN A 18 -1.24 -1.48 0.15
C GLN A 18 -2.31 -1.91 -0.88
N GLN A 19 -3.07 -0.97 -1.45
CA GLN A 19 -4.09 -1.18 -2.50
C GLN A 19 -5.35 -1.97 -2.07
N GLN A 20 -5.58 -2.16 -0.77
CA GLN A 20 -6.84 -2.69 -0.23
C GLN A 20 -7.88 -1.59 0.04
N TRP A 21 -9.16 -1.95 0.11
CA TRP A 21 -10.23 -1.04 0.54
C TRP A 21 -10.34 -1.01 2.07
N LEU A 22 -10.60 0.18 2.63
CA LEU A 22 -10.64 0.47 4.07
C LEU A 22 -11.82 1.40 4.40
N ASP A 23 -12.35 1.31 5.62
CA ASP A 23 -13.43 2.19 6.12
C ASP A 23 -13.06 3.69 6.16
N GLY A 24 -11.78 4.03 6.14
CA GLY A 24 -11.31 5.41 6.38
C GLY A 24 -11.30 5.84 7.86
N ARG A 25 -11.53 4.91 8.80
CA ARG A 25 -11.35 5.16 10.25
C ARG A 25 -9.89 5.45 10.60
N ASP A 26 -8.96 4.60 10.12
CA ASP A 26 -7.53 4.87 10.23
C ASP A 26 -7.04 5.65 8.99
N LYS A 27 -7.00 6.97 9.16
CA LYS A 27 -6.54 7.93 8.16
C LYS A 27 -5.05 7.78 7.81
N ARG A 28 -4.25 7.10 8.63
CA ARG A 28 -2.80 6.91 8.41
C ARG A 28 -2.50 5.81 7.39
N LEU A 29 -3.42 4.87 7.23
CA LEU A 29 -3.31 3.75 6.28
C LEU A 29 -3.76 4.13 4.86
N LEU A 30 -4.49 5.23 4.70
CA LEU A 30 -5.02 5.67 3.41
C LEU A 30 -3.92 6.06 2.41
N PHE A 31 -4.15 5.72 1.15
CA PHE A 31 -3.43 6.28 0.02
C PHE A 31 -3.68 7.78 -0.04
N ARG A 32 -2.63 8.57 -0.24
CA ARG A 32 -2.67 10.03 -0.25
C ARG A 32 -1.58 10.57 -1.17
N THR A 33 -1.93 11.54 -2.02
CA THR A 33 -0.97 12.24 -2.88
C THR A 33 -1.44 13.67 -3.18
N THR A 34 -0.50 14.56 -3.45
CA THR A 34 -0.76 15.91 -3.97
C THR A 34 -0.92 15.95 -5.49
N HIS A 35 -0.64 14.85 -6.18
CA HIS A 35 -0.54 14.78 -7.64
C HIS A 35 -1.80 14.13 -8.24
N SER A 36 -2.57 14.89 -9.02
CA SER A 36 -3.84 14.40 -9.59
C SER A 36 -3.64 13.30 -10.66
N ASP A 37 -2.48 13.27 -11.30
CA ASP A 37 -2.05 12.29 -12.28
C ASP A 37 -1.75 10.92 -11.64
N GLU A 38 -1.06 10.90 -10.49
CA GLU A 38 -0.88 9.67 -9.71
C GLU A 38 -2.23 9.05 -9.31
N VAL A 39 -3.20 9.89 -8.88
CA VAL A 39 -4.56 9.43 -8.53
C VAL A 39 -5.27 8.82 -9.73
N ALA A 40 -5.19 9.47 -10.90
CA ALA A 40 -5.78 8.97 -12.13
C ALA A 40 -5.16 7.62 -12.55
N ASN A 41 -3.84 7.46 -12.42
CA ASN A 41 -3.16 6.21 -12.71
C ASN A 41 -3.61 5.08 -11.75
N VAL A 42 -3.67 5.34 -10.44
CA VAL A 42 -4.12 4.32 -9.46
C VAL A 42 -5.61 3.97 -9.64
N ILE A 43 -6.47 4.94 -9.98
CA ILE A 43 -7.87 4.67 -10.33
C ILE A 43 -7.97 3.79 -11.58
N PHE A 44 -7.15 4.04 -12.61
CA PHE A 44 -7.09 3.21 -13.81
C PHE A 44 -6.62 1.77 -13.49
N GLU A 45 -5.52 1.63 -12.75
CA GLU A 45 -4.99 0.32 -12.31
C GLU A 45 -6.01 -0.48 -11.50
N GLN A 46 -6.80 0.19 -10.65
CA GLN A 46 -7.78 -0.50 -9.81
C GLN A 46 -9.07 -0.85 -10.59
N SER A 47 -9.46 0.00 -11.55
CA SER A 47 -10.59 -0.26 -12.45
C SER A 47 -10.28 -1.30 -13.55
N SER A 48 -8.99 -1.53 -13.85
CA SER A 48 -8.57 -2.58 -14.78
C SER A 48 -8.61 -3.98 -14.16
N LYS A 49 -8.49 -4.07 -12.82
CA LYS A 49 -8.65 -5.32 -12.04
C LYS A 49 -10.12 -5.69 -11.82
N ASP A 50 -10.99 -4.71 -11.62
CA ASP A 50 -12.43 -4.89 -11.44
C ASP A 50 -13.22 -3.84 -12.26
N ILE A 51 -13.84 -4.29 -13.35
CA ILE A 51 -14.62 -3.43 -14.25
C ILE A 51 -15.95 -2.93 -13.65
N HIS A 52 -16.41 -3.50 -12.53
CA HIS A 52 -17.62 -3.08 -11.83
C HIS A 52 -17.34 -2.07 -10.70
N LEU A 53 -16.08 -1.91 -10.33
CA LEU A 53 -15.63 -0.88 -9.40
C LEU A 53 -15.67 0.49 -10.07
N ARG A 54 -16.36 1.44 -9.43
CA ARG A 54 -16.18 2.87 -9.70
C ARG A 54 -15.42 3.52 -8.54
N ALA A 55 -14.15 3.83 -8.80
CA ALA A 55 -13.31 4.63 -7.92
C ALA A 55 -13.28 6.09 -8.41
N GLN A 56 -13.21 7.03 -7.47
CA GLN A 56 -13.17 8.47 -7.73
C GLN A 56 -12.06 9.15 -6.90
N ALA A 57 -11.49 10.22 -7.47
CA ALA A 57 -10.58 11.11 -6.78
C ALA A 57 -11.37 12.03 -5.86
N LEU A 58 -11.06 12.02 -4.55
CA LEU A 58 -11.65 12.92 -3.58
C LEU A 58 -10.57 13.85 -3.04
N ALA A 59 -10.68 15.13 -3.40
CA ALA A 59 -9.87 16.19 -2.85
C ALA A 59 -10.29 16.50 -1.41
N CYS A 60 -9.33 16.54 -0.49
CA CYS A 60 -9.55 16.90 0.90
C CYS A 60 -8.38 17.73 1.45
N GLU A 61 -8.64 18.46 2.53
CA GLU A 61 -7.58 19.16 3.27
C GLU A 61 -6.96 18.26 4.33
N LEU A 62 -5.79 18.66 4.84
CA LEU A 62 -5.12 18.02 5.96
C LEU A 62 -5.51 18.72 7.26
N ASP A 63 -5.84 17.92 8.27
CA ASP A 63 -6.00 18.32 9.67
C ASP A 63 -4.65 18.71 10.30
N ASP A 64 -4.66 19.36 11.47
CA ASP A 64 -3.45 19.75 12.23
C ASP A 64 -2.50 18.57 12.46
N ASN A 65 -3.05 17.36 12.57
CA ASN A 65 -2.32 16.09 12.72
C ASN A 65 -1.73 15.54 11.40
N ASN A 66 -1.73 16.30 10.30
CA ASN A 66 -1.32 15.89 8.95
C ASN A 66 -2.08 14.65 8.43
N GLN A 67 -3.38 14.58 8.73
CA GLN A 67 -4.30 13.51 8.31
C GLN A 67 -5.42 14.05 7.41
N PRO A 68 -5.82 13.33 6.35
CA PRO A 68 -6.89 13.78 5.47
C PRO A 68 -8.23 13.95 6.22
N ILE A 69 -8.92 15.05 5.96
CA ILE A 69 -10.25 15.33 6.52
C ILE A 69 -11.29 14.57 5.69
N VAL A 70 -11.47 13.28 6.02
CA VAL A 70 -12.44 12.37 5.41
C VAL A 70 -13.46 11.87 6.44
N LYS A 71 -14.68 11.59 5.96
CA LYS A 71 -15.73 10.95 6.76
C LYS A 71 -15.58 9.43 6.65
N PRO A 72 -15.50 8.67 7.76
CA PRO A 72 -15.44 7.21 7.69
C PRO A 72 -16.69 6.65 7.01
N GLY A 73 -16.48 5.67 6.13
CA GLY A 73 -17.52 4.94 5.43
C GLY A 73 -18.17 3.83 6.27
N PRO A 74 -18.98 2.97 5.64
CA PRO A 74 -19.49 1.75 6.26
C PRO A 74 -18.34 0.85 6.71
N PRO A 75 -18.54 0.02 7.75
CA PRO A 75 -17.54 -0.98 8.14
C PRO A 75 -17.44 -2.09 7.09
N ILE A 76 -16.24 -2.29 6.55
CA ILE A 76 -15.91 -3.50 5.79
C ILE A 76 -15.81 -4.65 6.80
N LEU A 77 -16.61 -5.69 6.61
CA LEU A 77 -16.46 -6.95 7.32
C LEU A 77 -15.26 -7.70 6.72
N SER A 78 -14.07 -7.31 7.17
CA SER A 78 -12.80 -7.95 6.80
C SER A 78 -12.70 -9.31 7.48
N ASP A 79 -13.18 -10.36 6.82
CA ASP A 79 -12.91 -11.75 7.21
C ASP A 79 -11.46 -12.10 6.82
N THR A 80 -10.52 -11.55 7.57
CA THR A 80 -9.09 -11.70 7.33
C THR A 80 -8.44 -12.30 8.58
N PRO A 81 -8.10 -13.60 8.59
CA PRO A 81 -7.31 -14.17 9.67
C PRO A 81 -5.98 -13.41 9.74
N SER A 82 -5.58 -13.05 10.95
CA SER A 82 -4.35 -12.30 11.20
C SER A 82 -3.12 -13.19 10.95
N LEU A 83 -2.62 -13.20 9.72
CA LEU A 83 -1.31 -13.75 9.36
C LEU A 83 -0.19 -12.79 9.83
N PHE A 84 -0.13 -12.61 11.16
CA PHE A 84 1.05 -12.14 11.88
C PHE A 84 1.69 -13.35 12.56
N ASP A 85 2.27 -14.25 11.77
CA ASP A 85 3.32 -15.12 12.29
C ASP A 85 4.63 -14.31 12.25
N ASP A 86 5.16 -14.06 13.44
CA ASP A 86 6.44 -13.41 13.65
C ASP A 86 7.56 -14.41 13.32
N GLU A 87 8.33 -14.14 12.27
CA GLU A 87 9.63 -14.79 12.07
C GLU A 87 10.77 -13.76 12.15
N THR A 88 10.91 -13.16 13.33
CA THR A 88 12.17 -12.55 13.74
C THR A 88 13.18 -13.64 14.12
N THR A 89 13.93 -14.18 13.16
CA THR A 89 15.18 -14.90 13.45
C THR A 89 16.39 -14.12 12.92
N ALA A 90 17.23 -13.69 13.86
CA ALA A 90 18.45 -12.94 13.59
C ALA A 90 19.70 -13.85 13.61
N THR A 91 20.81 -13.35 13.06
CA THR A 91 22.20 -13.86 13.19
C THR A 91 22.50 -15.25 12.59
N ALA A 92 23.71 -15.58 12.11
CA ALA A 92 25.00 -14.86 12.05
C ALA A 92 25.64 -15.08 10.66
N ASP A 93 26.39 -14.13 10.10
CA ASP A 93 27.86 -14.06 10.17
C ASP A 93 28.58 -15.37 9.75
N ASP A 94 29.20 -15.37 8.57
CA ASP A 94 30.48 -16.03 8.37
C ASP A 94 31.35 -15.19 7.40
N THR A 95 32.65 -15.18 7.67
CA THR A 95 33.65 -14.29 7.05
C THR A 95 34.54 -15.05 6.07
N ALA A 96 34.93 -14.39 4.97
CA ALA A 96 35.78 -14.91 3.89
C ALA A 96 37.25 -15.25 4.32
N PRO A 97 38.20 -15.57 3.41
CA PRO A 97 38.30 -16.61 2.36
C PRO A 97 39.54 -17.52 2.71
N PRO A 98 40.47 -18.02 1.84
CA PRO A 98 40.52 -18.22 0.37
C PRO A 98 41.11 -19.59 -0.11
N ALA A 99 41.28 -19.70 -1.43
CA ALA A 99 42.35 -20.42 -2.16
C ALA A 99 42.41 -21.96 -2.23
N SER A 100 42.35 -22.47 -3.48
CA SER A 100 43.40 -23.33 -4.07
C SER A 100 43.25 -23.40 -5.59
N ASP A 101 44.24 -22.88 -6.32
CA ASP A 101 44.57 -23.40 -7.66
C ASP A 101 44.89 -24.90 -7.52
N ASP A 102 44.39 -25.73 -8.43
CA ASP A 102 45.17 -26.89 -8.87
C ASP A 102 44.82 -27.28 -10.31
N ASP A 103 45.87 -27.50 -11.07
CA ASP A 103 45.88 -27.97 -12.47
C ASP A 103 45.48 -29.45 -12.51
N ILE A 104 44.75 -29.88 -13.53
CA ILE A 104 44.90 -31.23 -14.10
C ILE A 104 44.33 -31.26 -15.51
N SER A 105 45.08 -31.94 -16.37
CA SER A 105 44.90 -32.05 -17.81
C SER A 105 44.27 -33.39 -18.24
N ASP A 106 43.99 -33.48 -19.54
CA ASP A 106 43.89 -34.72 -20.33
C ASP A 106 42.61 -35.59 -20.25
N THR A 107 41.73 -35.42 -21.26
CA THR A 107 41.26 -36.49 -22.19
C THR A 107 40.47 -35.86 -23.34
#